data_AF-A0A9E8MZD1-F1
#
_entry.id   AF-A0A9E8MZD1-F1
#
_cell.length_a   1.000
_cell.length_b   1.000
_cell.length_c   1.000
_cell.angle_alpha   90.00
_cell.angle_beta   90.00
_cell.angle_gamma   90.00
#
_symmetry.space_group_name_H-M   'P 1'
#
loop_
_entity.id
_entity.type
_entity.pdbx_description
1 polymer ?
#
loop_
_entity_poly.entity_id
_entity_poly.type
_entity_poly.pdbx_seq_one_letter_code
_entity_poly.pdbx_strand_id
1 'polypeptide(L)'
;MMKFRPPIESPKINKGEKQRINELGNRLKDHVTALAGKIGERNLFIPENLHKAAFYIYTIWQNLGYEVIKQAFLVEGLSCENLSIEIPGTEKTGEIILLGAHYDSVIGSPGANDNGSAVASLLEISRLFNHTPQKKTVRLVAFTNEEPPFFQKKSMGSRAYAQRCREQREKIIAMVSLETIGYYSEIPKSQRYPPPLNFFYPDKGNFLGVVGNIRSRKLVKTFTQYFMEGVDFPVECVATFGFIPGIEWSDHSSFWKYNYPAIMVTDTAPFRYPYYHTPEDTPDKIDYPSLARVTNGIFYAAQRLAN
;
A
#
# COMPACT_ATOMS: atom_id res chain seq x y z
N MET A 1 -0.90 -5.23 23.68
CA MET A 1 -0.78 -5.69 22.29
C MET A 1 -1.97 -6.60 21.99
N MET A 2 -2.85 -6.22 21.07
CA MET A 2 -4.04 -7.03 20.76
C MET A 2 -3.80 -7.70 19.40
N LYS A 3 -3.53 -9.01 19.44
CA LYS A 3 -3.42 -9.84 18.24
C LYS A 3 -4.83 -10.31 17.87
N PHE A 4 -5.22 -10.12 16.61
CA PHE A 4 -6.40 -10.78 16.07
C PHE A 4 -5.94 -11.80 15.05
N ARG A 5 -6.30 -13.06 15.28
CA ARG A 5 -6.26 -14.10 14.26
C ARG A 5 -7.71 -14.60 14.13
N PRO A 6 -8.58 -13.85 13.44
CA PRO A 6 -9.99 -14.22 13.42
C PRO A 6 -10.11 -15.60 12.74
N PRO A 7 -10.92 -16.52 13.30
CA PRO A 7 -11.15 -17.83 12.71
C PRO A 7 -12.14 -17.66 11.55
N ILE A 8 -11.65 -17.26 10.38
CA ILE A 8 -12.46 -17.18 9.17
C ILE A 8 -11.96 -18.26 8.23
N GLU A 9 -12.86 -19.14 7.81
CA GLU A 9 -12.59 -20.04 6.69
C GLU A 9 -12.53 -19.20 5.41
N SER A 10 -11.38 -19.26 4.75
CA SER A 10 -11.19 -18.61 3.47
C SER A 10 -12.19 -19.10 2.42
N PRO A 11 -12.66 -18.23 1.52
CA PRO A 11 -13.57 -18.63 0.46
C PRO A 11 -12.91 -19.63 -0.51
N LYS A 12 -13.63 -20.69 -0.88
CA LYS A 12 -13.19 -21.61 -1.94
C LYS A 12 -13.28 -20.91 -3.29
N ILE A 13 -12.14 -20.80 -3.98
CA ILE A 13 -12.04 -20.09 -5.26
C ILE A 13 -12.41 -21.02 -6.43
N ASN A 14 -13.37 -20.59 -7.26
CA ASN A 14 -13.80 -21.32 -8.46
C ASN A 14 -12.83 -21.12 -9.65
N LYS A 15 -13.04 -21.87 -10.75
CA LYS A 15 -12.14 -21.83 -11.92
C LYS A 15 -12.07 -20.43 -12.58
N GLY A 16 -13.20 -19.72 -12.66
CA GLY A 16 -13.25 -18.38 -13.26
C GLY A 16 -12.53 -17.33 -12.41
N GLU A 17 -12.67 -17.41 -11.09
CA GLU A 17 -11.94 -16.53 -10.16
C GLU A 17 -10.43 -16.79 -10.21
N LYS A 18 -10.00 -18.07 -10.30
CA LYS A 18 -8.58 -18.40 -10.51
C LYS A 18 -8.01 -17.77 -11.78
N GLN A 19 -8.77 -17.81 -12.87
CA GLN A 19 -8.35 -17.17 -14.13
C GLN A 19 -8.20 -15.65 -13.97
N ARG A 20 -9.18 -14.98 -13.33
CA ARG A 20 -9.12 -13.54 -13.08
C ARG A 20 -7.92 -13.14 -12.21
N ILE A 21 -7.60 -13.93 -11.19
CA ILE A 21 -6.43 -13.72 -10.33
C ILE A 21 -5.13 -13.89 -11.13
N ASN A 22 -5.05 -14.87 -12.02
CA ASN A 22 -3.87 -15.05 -12.88
C ASN A 22 -3.69 -13.87 -13.86
N GLU A 23 -4.77 -13.42 -14.49
CA GLU A 23 -4.74 -12.23 -15.37
C GLU A 23 -4.34 -10.96 -14.60
N LEU A 24 -4.80 -10.82 -13.36
CA LEU A 24 -4.35 -9.75 -12.44
C LEU A 24 -2.85 -9.87 -12.15
N GLY A 25 -2.34 -11.07 -11.88
CA GLY A 25 -0.90 -11.31 -11.70
C GLY A 25 -0.04 -10.85 -12.88
N ASN A 26 -0.51 -11.07 -14.11
CA ASN A 26 0.18 -10.60 -15.31
C ASN A 26 0.21 -9.06 -15.39
N ARG A 27 -0.92 -8.37 -15.16
CA ARG A 27 -0.95 -6.89 -15.17
C ARG A 27 -0.10 -6.28 -14.07
N LEU A 28 -0.12 -6.89 -12.87
CA LEU A 28 0.76 -6.48 -11.77
C LEU A 28 2.24 -6.60 -12.17
N LYS A 29 2.62 -7.69 -12.86
CA LYS A 29 3.97 -7.87 -13.40
C LYS A 29 4.33 -6.81 -14.43
N ASP A 30 3.41 -6.43 -15.30
CA ASP A 30 3.65 -5.37 -16.28
C ASP A 30 3.90 -4.02 -15.60
N HIS A 31 3.13 -3.69 -14.56
CA HIS A 31 3.32 -2.48 -13.75
C HIS A 31 4.66 -2.46 -13.01
N VAL A 32 4.99 -3.53 -12.28
CA VAL A 32 6.28 -3.62 -11.57
C VAL A 32 7.45 -3.57 -12.56
N THR A 33 7.34 -4.24 -13.70
CA THR A 33 8.36 -4.20 -14.75
C THR A 33 8.52 -2.80 -15.33
N ALA A 34 7.43 -2.04 -15.51
CA ALA A 34 7.51 -0.66 -15.97
C ALA A 34 8.21 0.24 -14.93
N LEU A 35 7.82 0.14 -13.65
CA LEU A 35 8.33 0.99 -12.57
C LEU A 35 9.76 0.65 -12.17
N ALA A 36 10.06 -0.61 -11.84
CA ALA A 36 11.36 -1.01 -11.32
C ALA A 36 12.28 -1.64 -12.38
N GLY A 37 11.73 -2.17 -13.47
CA GLY A 37 12.53 -2.75 -14.55
C GLY A 37 12.98 -1.73 -15.60
N LYS A 38 12.04 -0.91 -16.10
CA LYS A 38 12.29 0.04 -17.19
C LYS A 38 12.69 1.43 -16.70
N ILE A 39 11.97 1.98 -15.72
CA ILE A 39 12.32 3.27 -15.10
C ILE A 39 13.46 3.05 -14.10
N GLY A 40 13.33 2.06 -13.23
CA GLY A 40 14.37 1.71 -12.25
C GLY A 40 14.30 2.60 -11.02
N GLU A 41 15.48 2.92 -10.49
CA GLU A 41 15.63 3.80 -9.32
C GLU A 41 14.94 5.16 -9.57
N ARG A 42 14.09 5.56 -8.64
CA ARG A 42 13.16 6.70 -8.80
C ARG A 42 13.08 7.52 -7.51
N ASN A 43 13.95 8.53 -7.39
CA ASN A 43 14.00 9.43 -6.25
C ASN A 43 14.45 10.83 -6.68
N LEU A 44 14.48 11.78 -5.75
CA LEU A 44 14.90 13.16 -6.03
C LEU A 44 16.38 13.31 -6.41
N PHE A 45 17.22 12.28 -6.24
CA PHE A 45 18.60 12.28 -6.73
C PHE A 45 18.69 11.87 -8.21
N ILE A 46 17.62 11.24 -8.73
CA ILE A 46 17.40 10.98 -10.16
C ILE A 46 16.01 11.54 -10.56
N PRO A 47 15.83 12.88 -10.58
CA PRO A 47 14.51 13.49 -10.78
C PRO A 47 13.78 13.05 -12.04
N GLU A 48 14.53 12.79 -13.13
CA GLU A 48 13.98 12.31 -14.39
C GLU A 48 13.20 11.00 -14.21
N ASN A 49 13.74 10.05 -13.45
CA ASN A 49 13.08 8.77 -13.20
C ASN A 49 11.89 8.90 -12.25
N LEU A 50 12.00 9.75 -11.22
CA LEU A 50 10.88 10.08 -10.35
C LEU A 50 9.71 10.69 -11.15
N HIS A 51 10.01 11.60 -12.09
CA HIS A 51 9.00 12.21 -12.97
C HIS A 51 8.44 11.21 -13.99
N LYS A 52 9.25 10.30 -14.53
CA LYS A 52 8.77 9.20 -15.39
C LYS A 52 7.81 8.29 -14.64
N ALA A 53 8.08 7.98 -13.37
CA ALA A 53 7.20 7.17 -12.53
C ALA A 53 5.86 7.89 -12.26
N ALA A 54 5.90 9.18 -11.89
CA ALA A 54 4.70 9.99 -11.74
C ALA A 54 3.89 10.06 -13.05
N PHE A 55 4.56 10.28 -14.18
CA PHE A 55 3.91 10.33 -15.49
C PHE A 55 3.29 8.99 -15.89
N TYR A 56 3.93 7.87 -15.56
CA TYR A 56 3.39 6.53 -15.78
C TYR A 56 2.07 6.34 -15.00
N ILE A 57 2.06 6.65 -13.71
CA ILE A 57 0.86 6.56 -12.85
C ILE A 57 -0.26 7.46 -13.38
N TYR A 58 0.08 8.73 -13.69
CA TYR A 58 -0.84 9.68 -14.28
C TYR A 58 -1.49 9.13 -15.55
N THR A 59 -0.69 8.57 -16.47
CA THR A 59 -1.15 8.05 -17.76
C THR A 59 -2.09 6.86 -17.59
N ILE A 60 -1.77 5.93 -16.68
CA ILE A 60 -2.65 4.79 -16.38
C ILE A 60 -4.00 5.28 -15.85
N TRP A 61 -4.02 6.18 -14.86
CA TRP A 61 -5.27 6.70 -14.32
C TRP A 61 -6.07 7.53 -15.33
N GLN A 62 -5.41 8.36 -16.13
CA GLN A 62 -6.07 9.11 -17.20
C GLN A 62 -6.70 8.18 -18.24
N ASN A 63 -6.01 7.11 -18.64
CA ASN A 63 -6.52 6.13 -19.60
C ASN A 63 -7.72 5.33 -19.06
N LEU A 64 -7.85 5.24 -17.73
CA LEU A 64 -9.04 4.68 -17.07
C LEU A 64 -10.21 5.67 -17.01
N GLY A 65 -10.01 6.93 -17.43
CA GLY A 65 -11.02 7.98 -17.42
C GLY A 65 -11.10 8.77 -16.12
N TYR A 66 -10.12 8.62 -15.22
CA TYR A 66 -10.08 9.41 -13.98
C TYR A 66 -9.56 10.82 -14.20
N GLU A 67 -10.13 11.78 -13.46
CA GLU A 67 -9.50 13.08 -13.24
C GLU A 67 -8.35 12.92 -12.24
N VAL A 68 -7.13 13.15 -12.70
CA VAL A 68 -5.93 13.01 -11.87
C VAL A 68 -5.57 14.36 -11.25
N ILE A 69 -5.65 14.43 -9.92
CA ILE A 69 -5.28 15.61 -9.13
C ILE A 69 -3.81 15.51 -8.75
N LYS A 70 -3.04 16.56 -9.03
CA LYS A 70 -1.63 16.68 -8.68
C LYS A 70 -1.45 17.63 -7.51
N GLN A 71 -0.79 17.18 -6.43
CA GLN A 71 -0.32 18.05 -5.36
C GLN A 71 1.20 18.23 -5.50
N ALA A 72 1.61 19.23 -6.27
CA ALA A 72 3.01 19.55 -6.47
C ALA A 72 3.58 20.39 -5.31
N PHE A 73 4.85 20.15 -4.96
CA PHE A 73 5.61 20.96 -4.02
C PHE A 73 7.12 20.87 -4.30
N LEU A 74 7.88 21.83 -3.78
CA LEU A 74 9.33 21.90 -3.97
C LEU A 74 10.08 21.32 -2.77
N VAL A 75 11.12 20.54 -3.05
CA VAL A 75 12.11 20.08 -2.09
C VAL A 75 13.49 20.47 -2.63
N GLU A 76 14.18 21.37 -1.92
CA GLU A 76 15.49 21.88 -2.33
C GLU A 76 15.52 22.42 -3.78
N GLY A 77 14.41 23.03 -4.22
CA GLY A 77 14.26 23.59 -5.57
C GLY A 77 13.82 22.57 -6.63
N LEU A 78 13.76 21.27 -6.32
CA LEU A 78 13.26 20.22 -7.21
C LEU A 78 11.75 20.02 -7.00
N SER A 79 11.00 19.94 -8.09
CA SER A 79 9.56 19.66 -8.04
C SER A 79 9.30 18.17 -7.88
N CYS A 80 8.39 17.84 -6.98
CA CYS A 80 7.81 16.51 -6.81
C CYS A 80 6.30 16.64 -6.59
N GLU A 81 5.55 15.56 -6.80
CA GLU A 81 4.09 15.61 -6.72
C GLU A 81 3.50 14.35 -6.11
N ASN A 82 2.51 14.51 -5.22
CA ASN A 82 1.58 13.40 -4.98
C ASN A 82 0.54 13.40 -6.11
N LEU A 83 0.13 12.21 -6.52
CA LEU A 83 -0.96 12.03 -7.49
C LEU A 83 -2.14 11.40 -6.78
N SER A 84 -3.35 11.85 -7.08
CA SER A 84 -4.56 11.21 -6.55
C SER A 84 -5.71 11.20 -7.52
N ILE A 85 -6.56 10.19 -7.39
CA ILE A 85 -7.85 10.09 -8.06
C ILE A 85 -8.95 9.88 -7.03
N GLU A 86 -10.15 10.31 -7.36
CA GLU A 86 -11.32 10.15 -6.51
C GLU A 86 -12.43 9.43 -7.27
N ILE A 87 -13.02 8.41 -6.63
CA ILE A 87 -14.27 7.78 -7.04
C ILE A 87 -15.36 8.31 -6.10
N PRO A 88 -16.22 9.23 -6.58
CA PRO A 88 -17.24 9.84 -5.74
C PRO A 88 -18.22 8.81 -5.17
N GLY A 89 -18.53 8.94 -3.88
CA GLY A 89 -19.57 8.14 -3.25
C GLY A 89 -20.97 8.48 -3.78
N THR A 90 -21.87 7.50 -3.83
CA THR A 90 -23.27 7.71 -4.20
C THR A 90 -24.07 8.39 -3.08
N GLU A 91 -23.60 8.30 -1.84
CA GLU A 91 -24.19 8.98 -0.68
C GLU A 91 -23.38 10.21 -0.29
N LYS A 92 -24.07 11.29 0.11
CA LYS A 92 -23.44 12.56 0.52
C LYS A 92 -22.98 12.53 1.98
N THR A 93 -22.25 11.49 2.38
CA THR A 93 -21.74 11.34 3.76
C THR A 93 -20.51 12.20 4.04
N GLY A 94 -19.80 12.61 2.97
CA GLY A 94 -18.48 13.27 3.05
C GLY A 94 -17.36 12.37 3.54
N GLU A 95 -17.62 11.07 3.75
CA GLU A 95 -16.65 10.11 4.27
C GLU A 95 -15.75 9.57 3.16
N ILE A 96 -14.45 9.48 3.47
CA ILE A 96 -13.41 9.05 2.53
C ILE A 96 -12.72 7.78 3.04
N ILE A 97 -12.66 6.77 2.18
CA ILE A 97 -11.75 5.62 2.29
C ILE A 97 -10.53 5.91 1.41
N LEU A 98 -9.37 6.10 2.02
CA LEU A 98 -8.12 6.43 1.33
C LEU A 98 -7.22 5.20 1.26
N LEU A 99 -6.76 4.85 0.06
CA LEU A 99 -5.67 3.90 -0.15
C LEU A 99 -4.47 4.66 -0.71
N GLY A 100 -3.27 4.35 -0.25
CA GLY A 100 -2.09 4.96 -0.84
C GLY A 100 -0.85 4.09 -0.77
N ALA A 101 0.10 4.40 -1.64
CA ALA A 101 1.40 3.76 -1.76
C ALA A 101 2.40 4.82 -2.20
N HIS A 102 3.64 4.77 -1.72
CA HIS A 102 4.66 5.66 -2.26
C HIS A 102 5.24 5.10 -3.56
N TYR A 103 5.60 5.99 -4.48
CA TYR A 103 6.11 5.61 -5.78
C TYR A 103 7.59 5.94 -5.96
N ASP A 104 8.26 6.54 -4.97
CA ASP A 104 9.71 6.64 -4.98
C ASP A 104 10.37 5.29 -4.59
N SER A 105 11.70 5.24 -4.70
CA SER A 105 12.53 4.14 -4.21
C SER A 105 13.78 4.70 -3.53
N VAL A 106 14.33 3.96 -2.55
CA VAL A 106 15.61 4.35 -1.92
C VAL A 106 16.75 4.45 -2.95
N ILE A 107 17.74 5.27 -2.62
CA ILE A 107 18.96 5.45 -3.43
C ILE A 107 19.65 4.09 -3.65
N GLY A 108 20.03 3.81 -4.90
CA GLY A 108 20.71 2.58 -5.30
C GLY A 108 19.80 1.38 -5.48
N SER A 109 18.47 1.52 -5.36
CA SER A 109 17.52 0.41 -5.52
C SER A 109 16.51 0.67 -6.64
N PRO A 110 16.26 -0.32 -7.53
CA PRO A 110 15.16 -0.25 -8.48
C PRO A 110 13.77 -0.27 -7.81
N GLY A 111 13.66 -0.80 -6.60
CA GLY A 111 12.43 -0.73 -5.81
C GLY A 111 11.25 -1.53 -6.38
N ALA A 112 11.47 -2.78 -6.79
CA ALA A 112 10.41 -3.62 -7.34
C ALA A 112 9.38 -4.04 -6.28
N ASN A 113 9.83 -4.51 -5.13
CA ASN A 113 8.95 -4.76 -4.00
C ASN A 113 8.68 -3.48 -3.24
N ASP A 114 9.73 -2.67 -3.02
CA ASP A 114 9.72 -1.43 -2.27
C ASP A 114 9.85 -0.17 -3.16
N ASN A 115 8.76 0.46 -3.57
CA ASN A 115 7.37 0.07 -3.34
C ASN A 115 6.58 -0.13 -4.63
N GLY A 116 7.26 -0.62 -5.67
CA GLY A 116 6.68 -0.90 -6.97
C GLY A 116 5.51 -1.89 -6.91
N SER A 117 5.57 -2.87 -6.00
CA SER A 117 4.52 -3.86 -5.78
C SER A 117 3.21 -3.21 -5.31
N ALA A 118 3.28 -2.28 -4.35
CA ALA A 118 2.11 -1.57 -3.83
C ALA A 118 1.55 -0.57 -4.83
N VAL A 119 2.40 0.15 -5.57
CA VAL A 119 1.94 1.03 -6.65
C VAL A 119 1.23 0.22 -7.74
N ALA A 120 1.77 -0.92 -8.14
CA ALA A 120 1.10 -1.82 -9.08
C ALA A 120 -0.29 -2.26 -8.58
N SER A 121 -0.39 -2.64 -7.30
CA SER A 121 -1.68 -2.95 -6.68
C SER A 121 -2.61 -1.75 -6.63
N LEU A 122 -2.13 -0.55 -6.31
CA LEU A 122 -2.92 0.68 -6.28
C LEU A 122 -3.52 0.99 -7.67
N LEU A 123 -2.73 0.84 -8.74
CA LEU A 123 -3.19 0.99 -10.12
C LEU A 123 -4.26 -0.04 -10.47
N GLU A 124 -4.06 -1.31 -10.14
CA GLU A 124 -5.06 -2.35 -10.43
C GLU A 124 -6.32 -2.21 -9.57
N ILE A 125 -6.21 -1.77 -8.32
CA ILE A 125 -7.37 -1.46 -7.47
C ILE A 125 -8.16 -0.30 -8.08
N SER A 126 -7.50 0.73 -8.63
CA SER A 126 -8.21 1.79 -9.36
C SER A 126 -9.00 1.27 -10.56
N ARG A 127 -8.44 0.30 -11.29
CA ARG A 127 -9.13 -0.36 -12.41
C ARG A 127 -10.34 -1.17 -11.93
N LEU A 128 -10.25 -1.84 -10.78
CA LEU A 128 -11.34 -2.61 -10.19
C LEU A 128 -12.48 -1.73 -9.66
N PHE A 129 -12.16 -0.56 -9.10
CA PHE A 129 -13.18 0.44 -8.71
C PHE A 129 -13.79 1.18 -9.90
N ASN A 130 -13.17 1.12 -11.07
CA ASN A 130 -13.68 1.82 -12.23
C ASN A 130 -15.08 1.30 -12.57
N HIS A 131 -16.03 2.22 -12.73
CA HIS A 131 -17.45 1.92 -12.97
C HIS A 131 -18.13 1.01 -11.91
N THR A 132 -17.59 0.93 -10.68
CA THR A 132 -18.28 0.31 -9.53
C THR A 132 -18.55 1.36 -8.45
N PRO A 133 -19.72 2.03 -8.49
CA PRO A 133 -20.08 3.03 -7.49
C PRO A 133 -20.12 2.45 -6.07
N GLN A 134 -19.64 3.22 -5.10
CA GLN A 134 -19.63 2.88 -3.68
C GLN A 134 -20.46 3.91 -2.91
N LYS A 135 -20.96 3.59 -1.72
CA LYS A 135 -21.72 4.57 -0.92
C LYS A 135 -20.86 5.74 -0.46
N LYS A 136 -19.63 5.45 -0.01
CA LYS A 136 -18.64 6.43 0.45
C LYS A 136 -17.62 6.70 -0.65
N THR A 137 -16.98 7.87 -0.60
CA THR A 137 -15.91 8.21 -1.53
C THR A 137 -14.71 7.30 -1.32
N VAL A 138 -14.15 6.79 -2.41
CA VAL A 138 -12.86 6.07 -2.41
C VAL A 138 -11.82 6.96 -3.06
N ARG A 139 -10.69 7.16 -2.39
CA ARG A 139 -9.57 7.95 -2.92
C ARG A 139 -8.32 7.09 -2.98
N LEU A 140 -7.62 7.13 -4.11
CA LEU A 140 -6.33 6.47 -4.28
C LEU A 140 -5.25 7.54 -4.43
N VAL A 141 -4.14 7.38 -3.71
CA VAL A 141 -3.06 8.37 -3.66
C VAL A 141 -1.70 7.70 -3.84
N ALA A 142 -0.94 8.14 -4.84
CA ALA A 142 0.46 7.79 -5.00
C ALA A 142 1.32 8.88 -4.35
N PHE A 143 2.06 8.53 -3.29
CA PHE A 143 2.88 9.46 -2.53
C PHE A 143 4.32 9.52 -3.08
N THR A 144 4.95 10.68 -2.99
CA THR A 144 6.36 10.86 -3.33
C THR A 144 7.22 10.99 -2.08
N ASN A 145 8.52 10.74 -2.19
CA ASN A 145 9.52 11.01 -1.14
C ASN A 145 9.22 10.35 0.22
N GLU A 146 8.75 9.10 0.23
CA GLU A 146 8.69 8.32 1.46
C GLU A 146 10.10 8.08 1.98
N GLU A 147 11.02 7.73 1.08
CA GLU A 147 12.28 7.11 1.41
C GLU A 147 13.30 8.06 2.06
N PRO A 148 14.30 7.56 2.80
CA PRO A 148 15.42 8.38 3.25
C PRO A 148 16.10 9.12 2.08
N PRO A 149 16.44 10.41 2.24
CA PRO A 149 16.49 11.17 3.49
C PRO A 149 15.19 11.92 3.85
N PHE A 150 14.07 11.72 3.15
CA PHE A 150 12.83 12.47 3.35
C PHE A 150 11.88 11.82 4.36
N PHE A 151 12.06 10.54 4.63
CA PHE A 151 11.29 9.76 5.60
C PHE A 151 11.03 10.51 6.91
N GLN A 152 9.75 10.57 7.31
CA GLN A 152 9.20 11.27 8.47
C GLN A 152 9.41 12.80 8.52
N LYS A 153 10.01 13.42 7.49
CA LYS A 153 10.18 14.89 7.40
C LYS A 153 8.94 15.54 6.79
N LYS A 154 8.91 16.88 6.80
CA LYS A 154 7.84 17.67 6.18
C LYS A 154 7.82 17.54 4.65
N SER A 155 8.96 17.21 4.04
CA SER A 155 9.14 16.98 2.60
C SER A 155 8.63 15.63 2.11
N MET A 156 8.22 14.75 3.03
CA MET A 156 7.59 13.47 2.70
C MET A 156 6.19 13.71 2.12
N GLY A 157 5.87 13.06 1.00
CA GLY A 157 4.63 13.28 0.26
C GLY A 157 3.38 13.04 1.10
N SER A 158 3.30 11.92 1.82
CA SER A 158 2.18 11.64 2.73
C SER A 158 2.06 12.64 3.87
N ARG A 159 3.17 13.23 4.34
CA ARG A 159 3.16 14.26 5.38
C ARG A 159 2.52 15.55 4.88
N ALA A 160 2.90 15.99 3.68
CA ALA A 160 2.30 17.15 3.02
C ALA A 160 0.83 16.89 2.65
N TYR A 161 0.50 15.69 2.19
CA TYR A 161 -0.87 15.32 1.82
C TYR A 161 -1.80 15.28 3.04
N ALA A 162 -1.41 14.59 4.11
CA ALA A 162 -2.22 14.49 5.32
C ALA A 162 -2.40 15.86 6.01
N GLN A 163 -1.42 16.75 5.90
CA GLN A 163 -1.54 18.14 6.35
C GLN A 163 -2.66 18.87 5.59
N ARG A 164 -2.61 18.82 4.25
CA ARG A 164 -3.64 19.43 3.38
C ARG A 164 -5.03 18.88 3.70
N CYS A 165 -5.17 17.56 3.83
CA CYS A 165 -6.45 16.93 4.20
C CYS A 165 -6.98 17.50 5.53
N ARG A 166 -6.11 17.67 6.52
CA ARG A 166 -6.47 18.24 7.82
C ARG A 166 -6.90 19.70 7.72
N GLU A 167 -6.18 20.51 6.95
CA GLU A 167 -6.50 21.93 6.70
C GLU A 167 -7.86 22.07 5.99
N GLN A 168 -8.15 21.18 5.05
CA GLN A 168 -9.42 21.11 4.32
C GLN A 168 -10.53 20.41 5.11
N ARG A 169 -10.25 19.94 6.34
CA ARG A 169 -11.19 19.26 7.23
C ARG A 169 -11.83 18.02 6.58
N GLU A 170 -11.09 17.33 5.73
CA GLU A 170 -11.55 16.11 5.06
C GLU A 170 -11.84 15.01 6.09
N LYS A 171 -12.96 14.29 5.92
CA LYS A 171 -13.41 13.24 6.82
C LYS A 171 -12.92 11.86 6.35
N ILE A 172 -11.61 11.63 6.49
CA ILE A 172 -10.99 10.33 6.21
C ILE A 172 -11.30 9.38 7.39
N ILE A 173 -12.13 8.37 7.13
CA ILE A 173 -12.55 7.40 8.16
C ILE A 173 -11.72 6.11 8.13
N ALA A 174 -10.97 5.90 7.05
CA ALA A 174 -9.96 4.85 6.93
C ALA A 174 -8.88 5.29 5.95
N MET A 175 -7.62 5.24 6.38
CA MET A 175 -6.46 5.30 5.49
C MET A 175 -5.72 3.96 5.52
N VAL A 176 -5.42 3.41 4.35
CA VAL A 176 -4.70 2.15 4.17
C VAL A 176 -3.43 2.43 3.37
N SER A 177 -2.28 2.39 4.05
CA SER A 177 -0.97 2.45 3.42
C SER A 177 -0.60 1.06 2.91
N LEU A 178 -0.29 0.95 1.62
CA LEU A 178 0.23 -0.25 1.00
C LEU A 178 1.75 -0.11 0.94
N GLU A 179 2.44 -1.01 1.64
CA GLU A 179 3.86 -0.91 1.92
C GLU A 179 4.48 -2.28 1.72
N THR A 180 5.20 -2.49 0.62
CA THR A 180 5.88 -3.75 0.28
C THR A 180 4.97 -4.98 0.38
N ILE A 181 4.36 -5.43 -0.71
CA ILE A 181 3.33 -6.49 -0.64
C ILE A 181 3.58 -7.64 -1.62
N GLY A 182 4.83 -7.79 -2.07
CA GLY A 182 5.21 -8.66 -3.18
C GLY A 182 6.02 -9.90 -2.81
N TYR A 183 6.47 -10.09 -1.57
CA TYR A 183 7.36 -11.21 -1.23
C TYR A 183 6.84 -12.14 -0.13
N TYR A 184 6.74 -13.43 -0.47
CA TYR A 184 6.21 -14.47 0.43
C TYR A 184 7.06 -15.75 0.37
N SER A 185 7.15 -16.46 1.49
CA SER A 185 7.93 -17.70 1.60
C SER A 185 7.32 -18.69 2.59
N GLU A 186 7.17 -19.94 2.14
CA GLU A 186 6.75 -21.08 2.95
C GLU A 186 7.88 -21.71 3.77
N ILE A 187 9.13 -21.28 3.51
CA ILE A 187 10.32 -21.84 4.16
C ILE A 187 10.32 -21.43 5.64
N PRO A 188 10.48 -22.38 6.59
CA PRO A 188 10.64 -22.05 8.00
C PRO A 188 11.80 -21.07 8.24
N LYS A 189 11.64 -20.16 9.21
CA LYS A 189 12.61 -19.09 9.53
C LYS A 189 12.92 -18.10 8.41
N SER A 190 12.07 -18.03 7.38
CA SER A 190 12.14 -17.00 6.33
C SER A 190 11.75 -15.61 6.83
N GLN A 191 11.15 -15.52 8.02
CA GLN A 191 10.80 -14.28 8.68
C GLN A 191 11.47 -14.17 10.05
N ARG A 192 12.09 -13.02 10.32
CA ARG A 192 12.86 -12.74 11.54
C ARG A 192 12.46 -11.39 12.10
N TYR A 193 12.06 -11.37 13.37
CA TYR A 193 11.71 -10.15 14.07
C TYR A 193 12.70 -9.83 15.17
N PRO A 194 12.84 -8.54 15.54
CA PRO A 194 13.45 -8.20 16.82
C PRO A 194 12.60 -8.75 17.98
N PRO A 195 13.21 -9.23 19.07
CA PRO A 195 12.49 -9.51 20.30
C PRO A 195 11.74 -8.27 20.83
N PRO A 196 10.53 -8.41 21.40
CA PRO A 196 9.81 -9.66 21.70
C PRO A 196 8.81 -10.10 20.61
N LEU A 197 8.78 -9.45 19.43
CA LEU A 197 7.78 -9.76 18.38
C LEU A 197 7.89 -11.21 17.89
N ASN A 198 9.11 -11.77 17.91
CA ASN A 198 9.42 -13.15 17.53
C ASN A 198 8.65 -14.21 18.36
N PHE A 199 8.20 -13.89 19.58
CA PHE A 199 7.42 -14.82 20.40
C PHE A 199 5.93 -14.88 20.01
N PHE A 200 5.44 -13.90 19.26
CA PHE A 200 4.01 -13.73 18.99
C PHE A 200 3.62 -13.96 17.53
N TYR A 201 4.57 -13.90 16.60
CA TYR A 201 4.31 -14.00 15.17
C TYR A 201 5.02 -15.19 14.50
N PRO A 202 4.47 -15.71 13.39
CA PRO A 202 5.07 -16.84 12.67
C PRO A 202 6.49 -16.55 12.17
N ASP A 203 7.34 -17.58 12.15
CA ASP A 203 8.68 -17.54 11.59
C ASP A 203 8.72 -17.79 10.06
N LYS A 204 7.57 -18.14 9.48
CA LYS A 204 7.36 -18.19 8.03
C LYS A 204 6.82 -16.87 7.52
N GLY A 205 7.38 -16.41 6.41
CA GLY A 205 6.96 -15.21 5.72
C GLY A 205 5.84 -15.43 4.70
N ASN A 206 4.78 -16.18 5.02
CA ASN A 206 3.72 -16.54 4.06
C ASN A 206 2.39 -15.82 4.32
N PHE A 207 2.42 -14.68 5.01
CA PHE A 207 1.23 -13.94 5.41
C PHE A 207 1.36 -12.45 5.09
N LEU A 208 0.21 -11.78 5.00
CA LEU A 208 0.09 -10.33 4.93
C LEU A 208 -0.03 -9.74 6.33
N GLY A 209 0.76 -8.73 6.66
CA GLY A 209 0.71 -7.96 7.89
C GLY A 209 -0.28 -6.80 7.80
N VAL A 210 -1.17 -6.64 8.78
CA VAL A 210 -2.01 -5.45 8.96
C VAL A 210 -1.63 -4.75 10.27
N VAL A 211 -0.98 -3.61 10.17
CA VAL A 211 -0.34 -2.91 11.28
C VAL A 211 -1.05 -1.59 11.55
N GLY A 212 -1.42 -1.36 12.80
CA GLY A 212 -2.08 -0.13 13.23
C GLY A 212 -1.65 0.34 14.62
N ASN A 213 -1.97 1.59 14.95
CA ASN A 213 -1.89 2.07 16.32
C ASN A 213 -3.13 1.68 17.13
N ILE A 214 -3.09 1.86 18.46
CA ILE A 214 -4.22 1.55 19.34
C ILE A 214 -5.51 2.30 18.94
N ARG A 215 -5.40 3.55 18.46
CA ARG A 215 -6.56 4.33 18.00
C ARG A 215 -7.21 3.73 16.75
N SER A 216 -6.41 3.06 15.92
CA SER A 216 -6.85 2.39 14.68
C SER A 216 -7.23 0.92 14.90
N ARG A 217 -7.32 0.43 16.15
CA ARG A 217 -7.65 -0.98 16.45
C ARG A 217 -8.93 -1.49 15.78
N LYS A 218 -9.95 -0.64 15.67
CA LYS A 218 -11.22 -0.99 15.03
C LYS A 218 -11.00 -1.18 13.54
N LEU A 219 -10.27 -0.25 12.92
CA LEU A 219 -9.91 -0.32 11.51
C LEU A 219 -9.06 -1.56 11.20
N VAL A 220 -8.03 -1.86 12.01
CA VAL A 220 -7.23 -3.10 11.88
C VAL A 220 -8.14 -4.32 11.88
N LYS A 221 -8.98 -4.48 12.91
CA LYS A 221 -9.87 -5.64 13.03
C LYS A 221 -10.83 -5.75 11.84
N THR A 222 -11.49 -4.65 11.48
CA THR A 222 -12.49 -4.62 10.41
C THR A 222 -11.87 -4.87 9.04
N PHE A 223 -10.74 -4.24 8.74
CA PHE A 223 -10.03 -4.45 7.48
C PHE A 223 -9.55 -5.90 7.35
N THR A 224 -8.92 -6.46 8.40
CA THR A 224 -8.47 -7.85 8.41
C THR A 224 -9.62 -8.83 8.19
N GLN A 225 -10.77 -8.61 8.83
CA GLN A 225 -11.95 -9.43 8.63
C GLN A 225 -12.42 -9.37 7.17
N TYR A 226 -12.60 -8.18 6.60
CA TYR A 226 -13.06 -8.05 5.22
C TYR A 226 -12.05 -8.59 4.21
N PHE A 227 -10.75 -8.44 4.47
CA PHE A 227 -9.71 -9.04 3.63
C PHE A 227 -9.88 -10.57 3.57
N MET A 228 -10.07 -11.24 4.71
CA MET A 228 -10.25 -12.69 4.78
C MET A 228 -11.57 -13.17 4.16
N GLU A 229 -12.62 -12.35 4.20
CA GLU A 229 -13.88 -12.62 3.49
C GLU A 229 -13.69 -12.60 1.97
N GLY A 230 -12.73 -11.82 1.46
CA GLY A 230 -12.51 -11.61 0.03
C GLY A 230 -11.45 -12.52 -0.61
N VAL A 231 -10.55 -13.13 0.19
CA VAL A 231 -9.47 -13.95 -0.36
C VAL A 231 -8.98 -15.03 0.61
N ASP A 232 -8.61 -16.18 0.05
CA ASP A 232 -7.81 -17.19 0.74
C ASP A 232 -6.33 -16.81 0.78
N PHE A 233 -5.95 -16.06 1.82
CA PHE A 233 -4.57 -15.67 2.07
C PHE A 233 -4.29 -15.50 3.57
N PRO A 234 -3.18 -16.06 4.11
CA PRO A 234 -2.85 -15.87 5.52
C PRO A 234 -2.62 -14.39 5.86
N VAL A 235 -3.17 -13.95 6.99
CA VAL A 235 -3.03 -12.57 7.48
C VAL A 235 -2.71 -12.58 8.95
N GLU A 236 -1.76 -11.74 9.36
CA GLU A 236 -1.47 -11.45 10.76
C GLU A 236 -1.68 -9.95 10.98
N CYS A 237 -2.17 -9.56 12.15
CA CYS A 237 -2.42 -8.16 12.43
C CYS A 237 -2.00 -7.74 13.83
N VAL A 238 -1.81 -6.43 13.98
CA VAL A 238 -1.43 -5.82 15.24
C VAL A 238 -2.01 -4.42 15.37
N ALA A 239 -2.56 -4.13 16.54
CA ALA A 239 -2.80 -2.76 16.99
C ALA A 239 -1.96 -2.51 18.25
N THR A 240 -0.96 -1.63 18.15
CA THR A 240 0.00 -1.42 19.25
C THR A 240 0.52 0.02 19.32
N PHE A 241 1.49 0.30 20.18
CA PHE A 241 2.09 1.62 20.31
C PHE A 241 3.02 1.93 19.12
N GLY A 242 2.93 3.15 18.59
CA GLY A 242 3.70 3.57 17.42
C GLY A 242 5.20 3.64 17.63
N PHE A 243 5.67 3.87 18.87
CA PHE A 243 7.10 3.90 19.20
C PHE A 243 7.80 2.53 19.07
N ILE A 244 7.05 1.44 18.90
CA ILE A 244 7.64 0.11 18.70
C ILE A 244 8.25 0.08 17.28
N PRO A 245 9.52 -0.34 17.12
CA PRO A 245 10.17 -0.42 15.81
C PRO A 245 9.34 -1.22 14.80
N GLY A 246 9.23 -0.72 13.56
CA GLY A 246 8.42 -1.33 12.50
C GLY A 246 6.95 -0.95 12.48
N ILE A 247 6.43 -0.25 13.50
CA ILE A 247 5.00 0.13 13.54
C ILE A 247 4.70 1.44 12.84
N GLU A 248 5.64 2.39 12.84
CA GLU A 248 5.52 3.72 12.21
C GLU A 248 6.37 3.85 10.92
N TRP A 249 6.77 2.73 10.31
CA TRP A 249 7.65 2.69 9.14
C TRP A 249 6.89 2.65 7.81
N SER A 250 6.04 3.65 7.55
CA SER A 250 5.44 3.95 6.23
C SER A 250 4.55 5.22 6.32
N ASP A 251 3.87 5.56 5.23
CA ASP A 251 3.01 6.73 5.03
C ASP A 251 1.86 6.87 6.02
N HIS A 252 1.33 5.77 6.57
CA HIS A 252 0.23 5.80 7.56
C HIS A 252 0.61 6.60 8.81
N SER A 253 1.89 6.66 9.16
CA SER A 253 2.39 7.46 10.28
C SER A 253 2.10 8.96 10.12
N SER A 254 2.14 9.48 8.87
CA SER A 254 1.79 10.86 8.54
C SER A 254 0.34 11.18 8.88
N PHE A 255 -0.57 10.23 8.63
CA PHE A 255 -1.99 10.34 8.93
C PHE A 255 -2.29 10.27 10.43
N TRP A 256 -1.56 9.43 11.18
CA TRP A 256 -1.66 9.41 12.64
C TRP A 256 -1.29 10.76 13.28
N LYS A 257 -0.25 11.42 12.78
CA LYS A 257 0.14 12.76 13.26
C LYS A 257 -0.95 13.83 13.07
N TYR A 258 -1.91 13.60 12.17
CA TYR A 258 -3.08 14.47 11.95
C TYR A 258 -4.40 13.86 12.46
N ASN A 259 -4.32 12.87 13.36
CA ASN A 259 -5.47 12.21 14.01
C ASN A 259 -6.43 11.48 13.06
N TYR A 260 -5.95 11.03 11.90
CA TYR A 260 -6.71 10.13 11.03
C TYR A 260 -6.52 8.65 11.43
N PRO A 261 -7.58 7.82 11.41
CA PRO A 261 -7.43 6.38 11.56
C PRO A 261 -6.72 5.80 10.34
N ALA A 262 -5.56 5.18 10.55
CA ALA A 262 -4.73 4.66 9.47
C ALA A 262 -4.09 3.33 9.82
N ILE A 263 -3.89 2.48 8.82
CA ILE A 263 -3.21 1.19 8.92
C ILE A 263 -2.18 1.05 7.81
N MET A 264 -1.17 0.23 8.04
CA MET A 264 -0.22 -0.25 7.03
C MET A 264 -0.52 -1.70 6.71
N VAL A 265 -0.45 -2.04 5.43
CA VAL A 265 -0.62 -3.38 4.88
C VAL A 265 0.69 -3.76 4.19
N THR A 266 1.37 -4.78 4.71
CA THR A 266 2.77 -5.08 4.34
C THR A 266 3.09 -6.57 4.39
N ASP A 267 4.03 -7.01 3.56
CA ASP A 267 4.71 -8.29 3.64
C ASP A 267 5.81 -8.31 4.72
N THR A 268 5.95 -7.23 5.50
CA THR A 268 6.90 -6.98 6.59
C THR A 268 8.34 -6.69 6.20
N ALA A 269 8.60 -6.44 4.91
CA ALA A 269 9.84 -5.89 4.36
C ALA A 269 11.13 -6.27 5.10
N PRO A 270 11.73 -5.44 5.98
CA PRO A 270 13.04 -5.73 6.55
C PRO A 270 13.09 -7.00 7.41
N PHE A 271 11.93 -7.53 7.83
CA PHE A 271 11.83 -8.77 8.60
C PHE A 271 11.79 -10.03 7.75
N ARG A 272 11.68 -9.92 6.42
CA ARG A 272 11.46 -11.06 5.51
C ARG A 272 12.21 -10.93 4.19
N TYR A 273 12.25 -9.74 3.61
CA TYR A 273 12.69 -9.51 2.24
C TYR A 273 14.21 -9.27 2.19
N PRO A 274 15.01 -10.22 1.67
CA PRO A 274 16.47 -10.12 1.70
C PRO A 274 17.04 -9.07 0.74
N TYR A 275 16.23 -8.58 -0.21
CA TYR A 275 16.62 -7.58 -1.20
C TYR A 275 16.12 -6.17 -0.84
N TYR A 276 15.59 -5.99 0.37
CA TYR A 276 15.10 -4.69 0.86
C TYR A 276 16.22 -3.65 0.86
N HIS A 277 15.97 -2.51 0.20
CA HIS A 277 16.94 -1.43 0.02
C HIS A 277 18.26 -1.86 -0.66
N THR A 278 18.20 -2.83 -1.58
CA THR A 278 19.38 -3.25 -2.36
C THR A 278 19.17 -3.10 -3.87
N PRO A 279 20.26 -3.09 -4.67
CA PRO A 279 20.16 -3.11 -6.13
C PRO A 279 19.43 -4.34 -6.69
N GLU A 280 19.33 -5.42 -5.90
CA GLU A 280 18.65 -6.66 -6.25
C GLU A 280 17.13 -6.64 -6.00
N ASP A 281 16.55 -5.51 -5.56
CA ASP A 281 15.09 -5.34 -5.51
C ASP A 281 14.50 -5.20 -6.92
N THR A 282 14.49 -6.31 -7.66
CA THR A 282 14.17 -6.38 -9.09
C THR A 282 12.87 -7.13 -9.36
N PRO A 283 12.19 -6.88 -10.50
CA PRO A 283 10.88 -7.47 -10.81
C PRO A 283 10.81 -9.01 -10.77
N ASP A 284 11.92 -9.73 -10.93
CA ASP A 284 11.97 -11.19 -10.85
C ASP A 284 11.89 -11.74 -9.41
N LYS A 285 12.00 -10.88 -8.38
CA LYS A 285 11.88 -11.29 -6.97
C LYS A 285 10.45 -11.37 -6.46
N ILE A 286 9.49 -10.82 -7.21
CA ILE A 286 8.10 -10.69 -6.77
C ILE A 286 7.32 -11.99 -6.97
N ASP A 287 6.60 -12.41 -5.93
CA ASP A 287 5.61 -13.49 -5.99
C ASP A 287 4.28 -12.94 -6.54
N TYR A 288 4.19 -12.82 -7.87
CA TYR A 288 3.00 -12.29 -8.55
C TYR A 288 1.70 -13.06 -8.26
N PRO A 289 1.69 -14.41 -8.18
CA PRO A 289 0.49 -15.13 -7.74
C PRO A 289 -0.01 -14.70 -6.35
N SER A 290 0.88 -14.51 -5.39
CA SER A 290 0.49 -14.02 -4.06
C SER A 290 0.10 -12.54 -4.07
N LEU A 291 0.85 -11.68 -4.77
CA LEU A 291 0.51 -10.27 -4.94
C LEU A 291 -0.88 -10.08 -5.57
N ALA A 292 -1.26 -10.92 -6.54
CA ALA A 292 -2.61 -10.87 -7.14
C ALA A 292 -3.72 -11.20 -6.13
N ARG A 293 -3.53 -12.24 -5.31
CA ARG A 293 -4.47 -12.59 -4.23
C ARG A 293 -4.57 -11.47 -3.19
N VAL A 294 -3.42 -10.95 -2.75
CA VAL A 294 -3.35 -9.84 -1.79
C VAL A 294 -4.03 -8.59 -2.35
N THR A 295 -3.75 -8.22 -3.60
CA THR A 295 -4.41 -7.09 -4.27
C THR A 295 -5.92 -7.24 -4.31
N ASN A 296 -6.42 -8.44 -4.65
CA ASN A 296 -7.85 -8.73 -4.67
C ASN A 296 -8.47 -8.63 -3.26
N GLY A 297 -7.79 -9.15 -2.24
CA GLY A 297 -8.25 -9.04 -0.85
C GLY A 297 -8.28 -7.59 -0.34
N ILE A 298 -7.27 -6.78 -0.69
CA ILE A 298 -7.23 -5.35 -0.36
C ILE A 298 -8.39 -4.61 -1.04
N PHE A 299 -8.62 -4.86 -2.33
CA PHE A 299 -9.77 -4.31 -3.06
C PHE A 299 -11.09 -4.65 -2.36
N TYR A 300 -11.31 -5.92 -2.04
CA TYR A 300 -12.53 -6.37 -1.38
C TYR A 300 -12.71 -5.69 -0.01
N ALA A 301 -11.64 -5.61 0.79
CA ALA A 301 -11.68 -4.94 2.09
C ALA A 301 -12.01 -3.44 1.97
N ALA A 302 -11.40 -2.75 1.01
CA ALA A 302 -11.68 -1.35 0.73
C ALA A 302 -13.13 -1.14 0.25
N GLN A 303 -13.63 -2.01 -0.63
CA GLN A 303 -15.01 -1.98 -1.12
C GLN A 303 -16.01 -2.18 0.02
N ARG A 304 -15.73 -3.10 0.94
CA ARG A 304 -16.57 -3.35 2.12
C ARG A 304 -16.58 -2.16 3.08
N LEU A 305 -15.44 -1.50 3.30
CA LEU A 305 -15.36 -0.27 4.10
C LEU A 305 -16.16 0.88 3.46
N ALA A 306 -16.20 0.94 2.13
CA ALA A 306 -16.90 1.97 1.38
C ALA A 306 -18.43 1.79 1.33
N ASN A 307 -18.99 0.67 1.81
CA ASN A 307 -20.43 0.37 1.83
C ASN A 307 -21.06 0.24 3.22
#